data_AF-A0A5C8GGE8-F1
#
_entry.id   AF-A0A5C8GGE8-F1
#
_cell.length_a   1.000
_cell.length_b   1.000
_cell.length_c   1.000
_cell.angle_alpha   90.00
_cell.angle_beta   90.00
_cell.angle_gamma   90.00
#
_symmetry.space_group_name_H-M   'P 1'
#
loop_
_entity.id
_entity.type
_entity.pdbx_description
1 polymer ?
#
loop_
_entity_poly.entity_id
_entity_poly.type
_entity_poly.pdbx_seq_one_letter_code
_entity_poly.pdbx_strand_id
1 'polypeptide(L)'
;MQYIFIIAVIFLVIAVLLLITNKRTISFDKYWINLIKEKIVKADKNYTFQKDGEIIIDNKKRLNFIKAISNNMAVYSHSDYINKFMLVFSGYSSVKVTFMEGYIVENNKLYYTYAYKKSYYNKLHLWMQKNGVFESKEVWVAKKNINWKTFPAPKINDINWEKKAMIGDISN
;
A
#
# COMPACT_ATOMS: atom_id res chain seq x y z
N MET A 1 14.20 -38.83 -19.00
CA MET A 1 14.75 -38.94 -17.63
C MET A 1 15.45 -37.64 -17.18
N GLN A 2 16.45 -37.13 -17.91
CA GLN A 2 17.21 -35.93 -17.51
C GLN A 2 16.37 -34.65 -17.34
N TYR A 3 15.42 -34.38 -18.24
CA TYR A 3 14.54 -33.21 -18.15
C TYR A 3 13.58 -33.25 -16.94
N ILE A 4 13.11 -34.43 -16.55
CA ILE A 4 12.23 -34.61 -15.37
C ILE A 4 13.03 -34.30 -14.10
N PHE A 5 14.28 -34.74 -14.03
CA PHE A 5 15.18 -34.43 -12.92
C PHE A 5 15.48 -32.93 -12.82
N ILE A 6 15.75 -32.26 -13.94
CA ILE A 6 15.97 -30.79 -13.97
C ILE A 6 14.72 -30.04 -13.50
N ILE A 7 13.54 -30.41 -13.98
CA ILE A 7 12.28 -29.79 -13.56
C ILE A 7 12.05 -30.00 -12.05
N ALA A 8 12.27 -31.21 -11.53
CA ALA A 8 12.12 -31.50 -10.10
C ALA A 8 13.07 -30.66 -9.23
N VAL A 9 14.32 -30.48 -9.65
CA VAL A 9 15.29 -29.63 -8.94
C VAL A 9 14.84 -28.16 -8.97
N ILE A 10 14.34 -27.65 -10.09
CA ILE A 10 13.81 -26.27 -10.18
C ILE A 10 12.64 -26.07 -9.22
N PHE A 11 11.68 -27.00 -9.19
CA PHE A 11 10.54 -26.93 -8.25
C PHE A 11 11.01 -26.97 -6.79
N LEU A 12 12.00 -27.81 -6.46
CA LEU A 12 12.56 -27.88 -5.11
C LEU A 12 13.23 -26.56 -4.70
N VAL A 13 14.04 -25.96 -5.58
CA VAL A 13 14.68 -24.67 -5.33
C VAL A 13 13.65 -23.56 -5.13
N ILE A 14 12.60 -23.51 -5.97
CA ILE A 14 11.51 -22.53 -5.82
C ILE A 14 10.78 -22.72 -4.48
N ALA A 15 10.47 -23.97 -4.09
CA ALA A 15 9.79 -24.25 -2.83
C ALA A 15 10.63 -23.82 -1.61
N VAL A 16 11.94 -24.10 -1.61
CA VAL A 16 12.85 -23.68 -0.54
C VAL A 16 12.96 -22.15 -0.47
N LEU A 17 13.09 -21.45 -1.61
CA LEU A 17 13.11 -19.99 -1.66
C LEU A 17 11.82 -19.37 -1.12
N LEU A 18 10.66 -19.96 -1.45
CA LEU A 18 9.36 -19.53 -0.92
C LEU A 18 9.30 -19.71 0.59
N LEU A 19 9.76 -20.86 1.13
CA LEU A 19 9.78 -21.12 2.56
C LEU A 19 10.67 -20.13 3.33
N ILE A 20 11.88 -19.86 2.85
CA ILE A 20 12.80 -18.90 3.47
C ILE A 20 12.19 -17.50 3.47
N THR A 21 11.62 -17.08 2.34
CA THR A 21 10.98 -15.77 2.19
C THR A 21 9.78 -15.62 3.14
N ASN A 22 8.97 -16.67 3.26
CA ASN A 22 7.82 -16.66 4.16
C ASN A 22 8.25 -16.58 5.63
N LYS A 23 9.23 -17.39 6.06
CA LYS A 23 9.80 -17.30 7.42
C LYS A 23 10.35 -15.92 7.73
N ARG A 24 11.06 -15.30 6.78
CA ARG A 24 11.60 -13.94 6.95
C ARG A 24 10.48 -12.91 7.06
N THR A 25 9.44 -13.01 6.25
CA THR A 25 8.26 -12.12 6.31
C THR A 25 7.54 -12.24 7.65
N ILE A 26 7.28 -13.46 8.12
CA ILE A 26 6.67 -13.72 9.44
C ILE A 26 7.52 -13.13 10.57
N SER A 27 8.85 -13.22 10.46
CA SER A 27 9.77 -12.60 11.42
C SER A 27 9.59 -11.08 11.42
N PHE A 28 9.58 -10.44 10.25
CA PHE A 28 9.36 -8.99 10.13
C PHE A 28 7.99 -8.55 10.65
N ASP A 29 6.93 -9.30 10.34
CA ASP A 29 5.58 -9.00 10.84
C ASP A 29 5.56 -8.99 12.37
N LYS A 30 6.18 -9.99 13.00
CA LYS A 30 6.29 -10.07 14.46
C LYS A 30 7.10 -8.90 15.04
N TYR A 31 8.21 -8.51 14.41
CA TYR A 31 9.01 -7.36 14.84
C TYR A 31 8.22 -6.06 14.74
N TRP A 32 7.60 -5.81 13.58
CA TRP A 32 6.80 -4.62 13.35
C TRP A 32 5.63 -4.53 14.32
N ILE A 33 4.81 -5.58 14.44
CA ILE A 33 3.66 -5.58 15.35
C ILE A 33 4.12 -5.31 16.80
N ASN A 34 5.20 -5.94 17.26
CA ASN A 34 5.70 -5.67 18.61
C ASN A 34 6.21 -4.24 18.81
N LEU A 35 6.73 -3.59 17.76
CA LEU A 35 7.21 -2.22 17.81
C LEU A 35 6.08 -1.19 17.99
N ILE A 36 4.91 -1.47 17.39
CA ILE A 36 3.80 -0.52 17.25
C ILE A 36 2.54 -0.87 18.05
N LYS A 37 2.30 -2.13 18.41
CA LYS A 37 1.05 -2.56 19.05
C LYS A 37 0.72 -1.73 20.29
N GLU A 38 -0.56 -1.40 20.44
CA GLU A 38 -1.12 -0.67 21.59
C GLU A 38 -0.59 0.77 21.76
N LYS A 39 0.20 1.28 20.80
CA LYS A 39 0.67 2.66 20.80
C LYS A 39 -0.38 3.61 20.24
N ILE A 40 -0.35 4.84 20.74
CA ILE A 40 -1.12 5.96 20.23
C ILE A 40 -0.14 7.05 19.80
N VAL A 41 -0.11 7.35 18.51
CA VAL A 41 0.68 8.45 17.95
C VAL A 41 -0.26 9.61 17.68
N LYS A 42 0.01 10.74 18.33
CA LYS A 42 -0.80 11.97 18.20
C LYS A 42 -0.10 12.95 17.26
N ALA A 43 -0.84 13.41 16.25
CA ALA A 43 -0.39 14.34 15.24
C ALA A 43 -1.51 15.38 14.97
N ASP A 44 -1.78 15.68 13.70
CA ASP A 44 -3.05 16.27 13.25
C ASP A 44 -4.25 15.34 13.52
N LYS A 45 -3.98 14.03 13.57
CA LYS A 45 -4.94 12.96 13.86
C LYS A 45 -4.40 12.01 14.92
N ASN A 46 -5.28 11.23 15.52
CA ASN A 46 -4.92 10.17 16.46
C ASN A 46 -4.78 8.84 15.72
N TYR A 47 -3.57 8.28 15.72
CA TYR A 47 -3.27 6.97 15.14
C TYR A 47 -3.15 5.94 16.26
N THR A 48 -4.15 5.06 16.38
CA THR A 48 -4.20 4.01 17.40
C THR A 48 -3.85 2.66 16.77
N PHE A 49 -2.75 2.06 17.21
CA PHE A 49 -2.29 0.76 16.75
C PHE A 49 -2.92 -0.37 17.56
N GLN A 50 -3.59 -1.28 16.87
CA GLN A 50 -4.25 -2.45 17.45
C GLN A 50 -3.25 -3.60 17.68
N LYS A 51 -3.68 -4.61 18.45
CA LYS A 51 -2.85 -5.78 18.79
C LYS A 51 -2.44 -6.63 17.58
N ASP A 52 -3.29 -6.66 16.56
CA ASP A 52 -3.09 -7.35 15.28
C ASP A 52 -2.28 -6.51 14.27
N GLY A 53 -1.87 -5.31 14.68
CA GLY A 53 -1.12 -4.38 13.85
C GLY A 53 -1.97 -3.42 13.04
N GLU A 54 -3.31 -3.55 13.02
CA GLU A 54 -4.19 -2.59 12.33
C GLU A 54 -4.07 -1.18 12.91
N ILE A 55 -4.38 -0.17 12.10
CA ILE A 55 -4.34 1.24 12.51
C ILE A 55 -5.75 1.80 12.45
N ILE A 56 -6.19 2.41 13.55
CA ILE A 56 -7.42 3.21 13.61
C ILE A 56 -7.03 4.68 13.68
N ILE A 57 -7.48 5.47 12.71
CA ILE A 57 -7.24 6.91 12.63
C ILE A 57 -8.52 7.65 13.00
N ASP A 58 -8.47 8.46 14.06
CA ASP A 58 -9.58 9.25 14.63
C ASP A 58 -10.87 8.46 14.88
N ASN A 59 -10.78 7.15 15.15
CA ASN A 59 -11.93 6.24 15.23
C ASN A 59 -12.83 6.24 13.97
N LYS A 60 -12.31 6.70 12.83
CA LYS A 60 -13.07 6.86 11.57
C LYS A 60 -12.51 6.05 10.42
N LYS A 61 -11.18 6.04 10.23
CA LYS A 61 -10.51 5.29 9.15
C LYS A 61 -9.78 4.09 9.76
N ARG A 62 -10.02 2.90 9.20
CA ARG A 62 -9.27 1.68 9.53
C ARG A 62 -8.28 1.37 8.41
N LEU A 63 -7.04 1.08 8.78
CA LEU A 63 -6.02 0.58 7.89
C LEU A 63 -5.71 -0.86 8.26
N ASN A 64 -5.86 -1.76 7.28
CA ASN A 64 -5.59 -3.18 7.48
C ASN A 64 -4.09 -3.42 7.27
N PHE A 65 -3.46 -4.08 8.24
CA PHE A 65 -2.08 -4.52 8.11
C PHE A 65 -1.96 -5.57 7.00
N ILE A 66 -1.03 -5.37 6.06
CA ILE A 66 -0.81 -6.31 4.96
C ILE A 66 0.41 -7.18 5.23
N LYS A 67 1.57 -6.54 5.47
CA LYS A 67 2.84 -7.19 5.85
C LYS A 67 3.89 -6.15 6.19
N ALA A 68 4.86 -6.54 6.99
CA ALA A 68 6.13 -5.87 7.14
C ALA A 68 7.08 -6.22 5.97
N ILE A 69 7.85 -5.24 5.52
CA ILE A 69 8.91 -5.45 4.50
C ILE A 69 10.31 -5.41 5.12
N SER A 70 10.43 -4.87 6.33
CA SER A 70 11.61 -4.86 7.19
C SER A 70 11.17 -4.76 8.66
N ASN A 71 12.12 -4.78 9.61
CA ASN A 71 11.83 -4.62 11.03
C ASN A 71 11.15 -3.28 11.39
N ASN A 72 11.26 -2.27 10.53
CA ASN A 72 10.83 -0.90 10.81
C ASN A 72 9.97 -0.31 9.68
N MET A 73 9.48 -1.13 8.75
CA MET A 73 8.65 -0.69 7.64
C MET A 73 7.56 -1.71 7.36
N ALA A 74 6.33 -1.21 7.21
CA ALA A 74 5.17 -2.04 6.91
C ALA A 74 4.22 -1.41 5.91
N VAL A 75 3.44 -2.28 5.29
CA VAL A 75 2.44 -1.92 4.29
C VAL A 75 1.07 -2.11 4.90
N TYR A 76 0.25 -1.10 4.70
CA TYR A 76 -1.14 -1.05 5.09
C TYR A 76 -2.01 -0.87 3.86
N SER A 77 -3.26 -1.28 3.98
CA SER A 77 -4.27 -1.04 2.96
C SER A 77 -5.49 -0.35 3.54
N HIS A 78 -6.16 0.44 2.71
CA HIS A 78 -7.49 0.93 3.00
C HIS A 78 -8.29 1.04 1.71
N SER A 79 -9.61 0.84 1.82
CA SER A 79 -10.50 1.10 0.70
C SER A 79 -11.13 2.47 0.86
N ASP A 80 -11.03 3.30 -0.17
CA ASP A 80 -11.71 4.59 -0.22
C ASP A 80 -12.24 4.88 -1.62
N TYR A 81 -13.05 5.93 -1.73
CA TYR A 81 -13.58 6.37 -3.01
C TYR A 81 -12.47 6.98 -3.87
N ILE A 82 -12.45 6.58 -5.13
CA ILE A 82 -11.42 6.99 -6.10
C ILE A 82 -11.38 8.51 -6.30
N ASN A 83 -12.48 9.21 -6.08
CA ASN A 83 -12.57 10.66 -6.16
C ASN A 83 -11.73 11.39 -5.09
N LYS A 84 -11.45 10.74 -3.95
CA LYS A 84 -10.55 11.27 -2.93
C LYS A 84 -9.08 11.06 -3.27
N PHE A 85 -8.80 10.15 -4.20
CA PHE A 85 -7.44 9.86 -4.62
C PHE A 85 -6.94 10.90 -5.63
N MET A 86 -7.76 11.26 -6.61
CA MET A 86 -7.44 12.33 -7.57
C MET A 86 -8.70 13.09 -7.96
N LEU A 87 -8.59 14.42 -8.00
CA LEU A 87 -9.68 15.34 -8.40
C LEU A 87 -10.30 14.99 -9.76
N VAL A 88 -9.49 14.42 -10.64
CA VAL A 88 -9.89 13.95 -11.97
C VAL A 88 -10.99 12.88 -11.92
N PHE A 89 -11.17 12.22 -10.78
CA PHE A 89 -12.23 11.24 -10.56
C PHE A 89 -13.41 11.79 -9.74
N SER A 90 -13.50 13.11 -9.54
CA SER A 90 -14.56 13.78 -8.78
C SER A 90 -15.98 13.37 -9.18
N GLY A 91 -16.22 13.12 -10.47
CA GLY A 91 -17.50 12.64 -11.00
C GLY A 91 -17.86 11.18 -10.67
N TYR A 92 -16.99 10.43 -9.99
CA TYR A 92 -17.14 8.98 -9.72
C TYR A 92 -17.09 8.67 -8.22
N SER A 93 -17.96 9.36 -7.47
CA SER A 93 -18.03 9.29 -6.01
C SER A 93 -18.49 7.94 -5.43
N SER A 94 -18.92 6.98 -6.27
CA SER A 94 -19.37 5.65 -5.83
C SER A 94 -18.32 4.54 -6.00
N VAL A 95 -17.23 4.79 -6.73
CA VAL A 95 -16.23 3.76 -7.04
C VAL A 95 -15.23 3.65 -5.90
N LYS A 96 -15.20 2.49 -5.23
CA LYS A 96 -14.22 2.18 -4.18
C LYS A 96 -13.03 1.45 -4.74
N VAL A 97 -11.84 1.85 -4.30
CA VAL A 97 -10.56 1.24 -4.65
C VAL A 97 -9.76 1.01 -3.37
N THR A 98 -9.05 -0.12 -3.33
CA THR A 98 -8.09 -0.40 -2.27
C THR A 98 -6.75 0.23 -2.60
N PHE A 99 -6.29 1.12 -1.72
CA PHE A 99 -5.01 1.78 -1.78
C PHE A 99 -4.03 1.11 -0.82
N MET A 100 -2.74 1.15 -1.18
CA MET A 100 -1.65 0.66 -0.36
C MET A 100 -0.82 1.85 0.11
N GLU A 101 -0.50 1.92 1.40
CA GLU A 101 0.34 2.95 1.98
C GLU A 101 1.41 2.34 2.89
N GLY A 102 2.60 2.93 2.87
CA GLY A 102 3.73 2.50 3.67
C GLY A 102 3.82 3.27 4.98
N TYR A 103 4.17 2.58 6.05
CA TYR A 103 4.49 3.14 7.36
C TYR A 103 5.91 2.77 7.75
N ILE A 104 6.62 3.72 8.35
CA ILE A 104 8.05 3.61 8.66
C ILE A 104 8.29 4.11 10.08
N VAL A 105 9.10 3.39 10.85
CA VAL A 105 9.62 3.87 12.14
C VAL A 105 11.11 4.14 12.02
N GLU A 106 11.52 5.37 12.31
CA GLU A 106 12.92 5.78 12.34
C GLU A 106 13.14 6.75 13.50
N ASN A 107 14.15 6.51 14.35
CA ASN A 107 14.47 7.35 15.50
C ASN A 107 13.25 7.65 16.39
N ASN A 108 12.48 6.60 16.73
CA ASN A 108 11.22 6.68 17.49
C ASN A 108 10.13 7.58 16.87
N LYS A 109 10.25 7.95 15.59
CA LYS A 109 9.24 8.69 14.84
C LYS A 109 8.54 7.78 13.85
N LEU A 110 7.21 7.90 13.80
CA LEU A 110 6.37 7.29 12.80
C LEU A 110 6.27 8.19 11.58
N TYR A 111 6.39 7.61 10.40
CA TYR A 111 6.17 8.26 9.12
C TYR A 111 5.17 7.45 8.28
N TYR A 112 4.45 8.12 7.39
CA TYR A 112 3.70 7.48 6.30
C TYR A 112 4.22 7.92 4.94
N THR A 113 4.07 7.07 3.92
CA THR A 113 4.38 7.41 2.54
C THR A 113 3.22 8.14 1.90
N TYR A 114 3.44 9.32 1.32
CA TYR A 114 2.39 10.14 0.70
C TYR A 114 2.34 10.05 -0.83
N ALA A 115 3.26 9.30 -1.45
CA ALA A 115 3.33 9.20 -2.90
C ALA A 115 3.70 7.78 -3.37
N TYR A 116 3.42 7.53 -4.65
CA TYR A 116 3.84 6.32 -5.35
C TYR A 116 5.06 6.57 -6.23
N LYS A 117 5.66 5.51 -6.76
CA LYS A 117 6.77 5.58 -7.70
C LYS A 117 6.31 6.15 -9.04
N LYS A 118 7.20 6.79 -9.78
CA LYS A 118 6.95 7.30 -11.15
C LYS A 118 6.35 6.23 -12.07
N SER A 119 6.79 4.98 -11.95
CA SER A 119 6.28 3.85 -12.73
C SER A 119 4.77 3.59 -12.51
N TYR A 120 4.24 3.84 -11.32
CA TYR A 120 2.82 3.76 -11.05
C TYR A 120 2.05 4.86 -11.77
N TYR A 121 2.50 6.10 -11.63
CA TYR A 121 1.86 7.24 -12.29
C TYR A 121 1.87 7.11 -13.81
N ASN A 122 2.92 6.53 -14.41
CA ASN A 122 2.93 6.20 -15.84
C ASN A 122 1.83 5.20 -16.22
N LYS A 123 1.65 4.12 -15.45
CA LYS A 123 0.57 3.13 -15.70
C LYS A 123 -0.81 3.76 -15.55
N LEU A 124 -1.00 4.58 -14.52
CA LEU A 124 -2.23 5.32 -14.29
C LEU A 124 -2.53 6.28 -15.44
N HIS A 125 -1.52 7.02 -15.90
CA HIS A 125 -1.65 7.93 -17.03
C HIS A 125 -2.07 7.21 -18.32
N LEU A 126 -1.44 6.08 -18.65
CA LEU A 126 -1.82 5.27 -19.82
C LEU A 126 -3.26 4.74 -19.71
N TRP A 127 -3.66 4.33 -18.50
CA TRP A 127 -5.04 3.92 -18.26
C TRP A 127 -6.02 5.08 -18.44
N MET A 128 -5.68 6.28 -17.95
CA MET A 128 -6.48 7.49 -18.13
C MET A 128 -6.57 7.90 -19.61
N GLN A 129 -5.49 7.83 -20.39
CA GLN A 129 -5.53 8.08 -21.82
C GLN A 129 -6.50 7.16 -22.56
N LYS A 130 -6.52 5.88 -22.17
CA LYS A 130 -7.40 4.88 -22.80
C LYS A 130 -8.86 5.06 -22.40
N ASN A 131 -9.11 5.40 -21.14
CA ASN A 131 -10.44 5.36 -20.54
C ASN A 131 -11.06 6.73 -20.24
N GLY A 132 -10.31 7.80 -20.42
CA GLY A 132 -10.74 9.18 -20.22
C GLY A 132 -10.87 9.96 -21.52
N VAL A 133 -11.46 11.13 -21.41
CA VAL A 133 -11.54 12.20 -22.39
C VAL A 133 -10.92 13.41 -21.71
N PHE A 134 -9.87 13.97 -22.32
CA PHE A 134 -9.29 15.22 -21.84
C PHE A 134 -10.20 16.37 -22.26
N GLU A 135 -10.79 17.09 -21.32
CA GLU A 135 -11.75 18.16 -21.62
C GLU A 135 -11.06 19.52 -21.67
N SER A 136 -10.32 19.93 -20.64
CA SER A 136 -9.47 21.13 -20.62
C SER A 136 -8.66 21.22 -19.32
N LYS A 137 -7.57 22.01 -19.27
CA LYS A 137 -6.84 22.39 -18.03
C LYS A 137 -6.66 21.25 -17.00
N GLU A 138 -6.10 20.12 -17.42
CA GLU A 138 -5.84 18.95 -16.56
C GLU A 138 -7.10 18.18 -16.07
N VAL A 139 -8.29 18.57 -16.53
CA VAL A 139 -9.54 17.85 -16.29
C VAL A 139 -9.67 16.72 -17.30
N TRP A 140 -9.60 15.49 -16.80
CA TRP A 140 -10.03 14.31 -17.53
C TRP A 140 -11.40 13.88 -17.01
N VAL A 141 -12.30 13.53 -17.92
CA VAL A 141 -13.57 12.89 -17.60
C VAL A 141 -13.52 11.46 -18.10
N ALA A 142 -14.02 10.50 -17.32
CA ALA A 142 -14.01 9.11 -17.76
C ALA A 142 -15.08 8.87 -18.84
N LYS A 143 -14.79 7.97 -19.79
CA LYS A 143 -15.74 7.56 -20.83
C LYS A 143 -16.99 6.94 -20.18
N LYS A 144 -18.17 7.14 -20.79
CA LYS A 144 -19.47 6.66 -20.27
C LYS A 144 -19.49 5.17 -19.90
N ASN A 145 -18.76 4.32 -20.62
CA ASN A 145 -18.75 2.86 -20.45
C ASN A 145 -17.44 2.32 -19.85
N ILE A 146 -16.83 3.06 -18.94
CA ILE A 146 -15.55 2.68 -18.34
C ILE A 146 -15.66 1.40 -17.49
N ASN A 147 -14.74 0.47 -17.70
CA ASN A 147 -14.63 -0.72 -16.85
C ASN A 147 -13.71 -0.44 -15.67
N TRP A 148 -14.27 -0.01 -14.55
CA TRP A 148 -13.55 0.31 -13.31
C TRP A 148 -12.75 -0.87 -12.74
N LYS A 149 -13.08 -2.13 -13.09
CA LYS A 149 -12.26 -3.29 -12.70
C LYS A 149 -10.86 -3.27 -13.29
N THR A 150 -10.64 -2.47 -14.34
CA THR A 150 -9.33 -2.30 -14.96
C THR A 150 -8.50 -1.17 -14.34
N PHE A 151 -9.05 -0.42 -13.38
CA PHE A 151 -8.33 0.67 -12.73
C PHE A 151 -7.03 0.14 -12.10
N PRO A 152 -5.88 0.78 -12.37
CA PRO A 152 -4.61 0.35 -11.80
C PRO A 152 -4.52 0.83 -10.35
N ALA A 153 -5.17 0.09 -9.45
CA ALA A 153 -5.01 0.29 -8.01
C ALA A 153 -3.54 0.10 -7.62
N PRO A 154 -2.97 1.00 -6.80
CA PRO A 154 -1.56 0.92 -6.42
C PRO A 154 -1.29 -0.34 -5.60
N LYS A 155 -0.21 -1.03 -5.93
CA LYS A 155 0.23 -2.25 -5.24
C LYS A 155 1.40 -1.94 -4.32
N ILE A 156 1.78 -2.93 -3.50
CA ILE A 156 2.91 -2.84 -2.56
C ILE A 156 4.20 -2.31 -3.23
N ASN A 157 4.50 -2.80 -4.44
CA ASN A 157 5.73 -2.42 -5.15
C ASN A 157 5.69 -0.98 -5.71
N ASP A 158 4.51 -0.37 -5.79
CA ASP A 158 4.30 0.98 -6.29
C ASP A 158 4.56 2.04 -5.19
N ILE A 159 4.60 1.65 -3.90
CA ILE A 159 4.88 2.56 -2.77
C ILE A 159 6.25 3.22 -2.94
N ASN A 160 6.32 4.55 -2.75
CA ASN A 160 7.57 5.29 -2.71
C ASN A 160 8.01 5.56 -1.27
N TRP A 161 8.91 4.70 -0.76
CA TRP A 161 9.43 4.76 0.61
C TRP A 161 10.28 6.00 0.92
N GLU A 162 10.79 6.70 -0.11
CA GLU A 162 11.56 7.93 0.06
C GLU A 162 10.64 9.15 0.28
N LYS A 163 9.41 9.12 -0.26
CA LYS A 163 8.42 10.18 -0.14
C LYS A 163 7.55 9.95 1.09
N LYS A 164 8.12 10.28 2.25
CA LYS A 164 7.51 10.09 3.57
C LYS A 164 7.29 11.40 4.31
N ALA A 165 6.24 11.44 5.12
CA ALA A 165 5.93 12.55 6.02
C ALA A 165 5.83 12.04 7.46
N MET A 166 6.37 12.83 8.39
CA MET A 166 6.36 12.50 9.82
C MET A 166 4.95 12.68 10.37
N ILE A 167 4.48 11.67 11.10
CA ILE A 167 3.20 11.69 11.82
C ILE A 167 3.46 12.18 13.24
N GLY A 168 4.31 11.49 13.98
CA GLY A 168 4.61 11.80 15.38
C GLY A 168 5.52 10.77 16.02
N ASP A 169 5.72 10.90 17.33
CA ASP A 169 6.59 10.00 18.09
C ASP A 169 5.84 8.74 18.56
N ILE A 170 6.54 7.60 18.54
CA ILE A 170 6.06 6.30 19.04
C ILE A 170 6.58 5.99 20.45
N SER A 171 7.22 6.96 21.12
CA SER A 171 7.87 6.79 22.43
C SER A 171 6.94 6.90 23.64
N ASN A 172 5.63 6.95 23.43
CA ASN A 172 4.65 6.88 24.52
C ASN A 172 4.47 5.44 25.01
#